data_AF-A0A1I2AB87-F1
#
_entry.id   AF-A0A1I2AB87-F1
#
_cell.length_a   1.000
_cell.length_b   1.000
_cell.length_c   1.000
_cell.angle_alpha   90.00
_cell.angle_beta   90.00
_cell.angle_gamma   90.00
#
_symmetry.space_group_name_H-M   'P 1'
#
loop_
_entity.id
_entity.type
_entity.pdbx_description
1 polymer ?
#
loop_
_entity_poly.entity_id
_entity_poly.type
_entity_poly.pdbx_seq_one_letter_code
_entity_poly.pdbx_strand_id
1 'polypeptide(L)'
;MKEFIVKNGKEMKYGYTTGSCATAATVAAAEMLLSGSKLVTATINLPSGEDAMFQLNNIELMPDYCFCSVTKDGGDDPDVTHGAEIFAKVGLKDEGIEIVGGKGVGVVTTKGMRCPKGEHAINPTPRKMIKENLELLGKRLGYSGGFFVEISVPAGEELAKHTYNPRLGIVGGISILGTTGIVEPMSEKALVDTIKIMLDKKYEENPELVLISPGNYGQEYCANNLGLDIEKAVKISNYIGETLDYIKYKGFKKVLLVGHTGKLVKIAGGLMNTHSSYGDCRMEIISAYAALLGAEKNLIDKILQCVTTDEAMDLLIDKPYYEELKAKLVERVKYHLDFRLKNSCEIQFTMFTTDKKHLMESEGFKSMIEEFKNGDSCKEKGKFIALGVGPGDPELLTLKAVKTMENADVIALPKSGADINIALKIAGEFIKDKKIVEYDMPMSKDKALLDRCHRECANDIEGFLDEGKAVVFLTLGDPCIYSTCMYVHRIITKDGYNTSIVNGIPSFCAAAASLNCSLCEKDEMLHIVPATFTDLENLDSLKGTKVLMKSGKTIMDVKEKLSGKSAALVERATMSDERIVKNLDEMTEPTGYFSIVVVHSDERREI
;
A
#
# COMPACT_ATOMS: atom_id res chain seq x y z
N MET A 1 2.95 38.27 -29.92
CA MET A 1 2.42 36.96 -29.51
C MET A 1 1.04 36.76 -30.15
N LYS A 2 0.68 35.55 -30.61
CA LYS A 2 -0.72 35.28 -30.99
C LYS A 2 -1.56 35.31 -29.72
N GLU A 3 -2.48 36.26 -29.58
CA GLU A 3 -3.29 36.42 -28.35
C GLU A 3 -4.29 35.26 -28.14
N PHE A 4 -4.59 34.51 -29.20
CA PHE A 4 -5.59 33.45 -29.21
C PHE A 4 -5.18 32.26 -30.09
N ILE A 5 -5.73 31.10 -29.77
CA ILE A 5 -5.73 29.88 -30.58
C ILE A 5 -7.17 29.52 -30.94
N VAL A 6 -7.41 29.11 -32.19
CA VAL A 6 -8.73 28.59 -32.58
C VAL A 6 -8.78 27.10 -32.27
N LYS A 7 -9.67 26.70 -31.36
CA LYS A 7 -9.88 25.31 -30.97
C LYS A 7 -11.37 24.99 -30.89
N ASN A 8 -11.77 23.87 -31.50
CA ASN A 8 -13.19 23.46 -31.60
C ASN A 8 -14.11 24.57 -32.14
N GLY A 9 -13.62 25.38 -33.08
CA GLY A 9 -14.36 26.48 -33.68
C GLY A 9 -14.53 27.73 -32.80
N LYS A 10 -13.82 27.84 -31.68
CA LYS A 10 -13.80 29.01 -30.81
C LYS A 10 -12.39 29.59 -30.70
N GLU A 11 -12.29 30.92 -30.66
CA GLU A 11 -11.07 31.60 -30.24
C GLU A 11 -10.89 31.44 -28.73
N MET A 12 -9.73 30.94 -28.31
CA MET A 12 -9.37 30.73 -26.91
C MET A 12 -8.08 31.47 -26.60
N LYS A 13 -8.07 32.25 -25.52
CA LYS A 13 -6.95 33.08 -25.07
C LYS A 13 -5.86 32.22 -24.42
N TYR A 14 -4.60 32.51 -24.75
CA TYR A 14 -3.45 31.97 -24.03
C TYR A 14 -3.33 32.54 -22.61
N GLY A 15 -2.77 31.75 -21.71
CA GLY A 15 -2.42 32.18 -20.36
C GLY A 15 -0.92 32.11 -20.08
N TYR A 16 -0.54 32.37 -18.84
CA TYR A 16 0.81 32.27 -18.32
C TYR A 16 0.92 31.23 -17.22
N THR A 17 2.05 30.53 -17.19
CA THR A 17 2.28 29.45 -16.21
C THR A 17 2.57 30.00 -14.82
N THR A 18 2.42 29.18 -13.77
CA THR A 18 2.81 29.57 -12.40
C THR A 18 4.30 29.93 -12.34
N GLY A 19 5.14 29.27 -13.14
CA GLY A 19 6.55 29.63 -13.32
C GLY A 19 6.74 31.06 -13.84
N SER A 20 6.00 31.47 -14.86
CA SER A 20 6.13 32.81 -15.46
C SER A 20 5.72 33.91 -14.50
N CYS A 21 4.62 33.72 -13.78
CA CYS A 21 4.17 34.66 -12.75
C CYS A 21 5.20 34.78 -11.61
N ALA A 22 5.77 33.66 -11.17
CA ALA A 22 6.83 33.65 -10.15
C ALA A 22 8.10 34.39 -10.63
N THR A 23 8.52 34.16 -11.88
CA THR A 23 9.65 34.89 -12.48
C THR A 23 9.36 36.37 -12.57
N ALA A 24 8.17 36.78 -13.01
CA ALA A 24 7.80 38.18 -13.13
C ALA A 24 7.79 38.89 -11.77
N ALA A 25 7.21 38.28 -10.74
CA ALA A 25 7.26 38.80 -9.38
C ALA A 25 8.71 38.89 -8.87
N THR A 26 9.54 37.89 -9.15
CA THR A 26 10.95 37.87 -8.73
C THR A 26 11.77 38.98 -9.39
N VAL A 27 11.65 39.14 -10.70
CA VAL A 27 12.38 40.17 -11.46
C VAL A 27 11.96 41.57 -11.02
N ALA A 28 10.65 41.78 -10.81
CA ALA A 28 10.14 43.04 -10.31
C ALA A 28 10.68 43.38 -8.93
N ALA A 29 10.61 42.44 -7.99
CA ALA A 29 11.12 42.64 -6.63
C ALA A 29 12.63 42.92 -6.65
N ALA A 30 13.41 42.19 -7.44
CA ALA A 30 14.84 42.43 -7.60
C ALA A 30 15.14 43.82 -8.19
N GLU A 31 14.40 44.23 -9.22
CA GLU A 31 14.58 45.53 -9.88
C GLU A 31 14.20 46.69 -8.96
N MET A 32 13.09 46.57 -8.23
CA MET A 32 12.67 47.56 -7.24
C MET A 32 13.68 47.67 -6.10
N LEU A 33 14.24 46.54 -5.65
CA LEU A 33 15.26 46.52 -4.60
C LEU A 33 16.57 47.19 -5.03
N LEU A 34 17.02 46.95 -6.26
CA LEU A 34 18.26 47.52 -6.78
C LEU A 34 18.12 49.01 -7.18
N SER A 35 16.99 49.38 -7.77
CA SER A 35 16.75 50.74 -8.26
C SER A 35 16.18 51.69 -7.21
N GLY A 36 15.60 51.15 -6.13
CA GLY A 36 14.83 51.91 -5.14
C GLY A 36 13.51 52.50 -5.66
N SER A 37 13.15 52.22 -6.92
CA SER A 37 11.97 52.78 -7.59
C SER A 37 10.86 51.75 -7.68
N LYS A 38 9.62 52.13 -7.34
CA LYS A 38 8.46 51.23 -7.46
C LYS A 38 8.07 51.04 -8.92
N LEU A 39 7.89 49.79 -9.32
CA LEU A 39 7.37 49.38 -10.62
C LEU A 39 5.88 49.07 -10.54
N VAL A 40 5.16 49.23 -11.65
CA VAL A 40 3.77 48.78 -11.81
C VAL A 40 3.65 47.56 -12.72
N THR A 41 4.66 47.34 -13.57
CA THR A 41 4.74 46.20 -14.48
C THR A 41 6.13 45.60 -14.48
N ALA A 42 6.22 44.34 -14.90
CA ALA A 42 7.46 43.61 -15.08
C ALA A 42 7.46 42.91 -16.43
N THR A 43 8.59 42.96 -17.14
CA THR A 43 8.79 42.23 -18.39
C THR A 43 9.83 41.13 -18.17
N ILE A 44 9.49 39.91 -18.57
CA ILE A 44 10.38 38.75 -18.48
C ILE A 44 10.56 38.09 -19.84
N ASN A 45 11.72 37.49 -20.03
CA ASN A 45 12.02 36.60 -21.16
C ASN A 45 11.46 35.21 -20.84
N LEU A 46 10.58 34.71 -21.70
CA LEU A 46 10.05 33.36 -21.61
C LEU A 46 11.01 32.34 -22.25
N PRO A 47 10.94 31.05 -21.89
CA PRO A 47 11.74 29.99 -22.52
C PRO A 47 11.52 29.84 -24.02
N SER A 48 10.39 30.34 -24.55
CA SER A 48 10.10 30.41 -25.98
C SER A 48 10.92 31.48 -26.72
N GLY A 49 11.62 32.37 -26.01
CA GLY A 49 12.37 33.51 -26.56
C GLY A 49 11.52 34.78 -26.76
N GLU A 50 10.24 34.75 -26.38
CA GLU A 50 9.36 35.93 -26.40
C GLU A 50 9.38 36.66 -25.05
N ASP A 51 9.15 37.97 -25.08
CA ASP A 51 8.94 38.77 -23.88
C ASP A 51 7.45 38.75 -23.46
N ALA A 52 7.21 38.68 -22.15
CA ALA A 52 5.89 38.77 -21.56
C ALA A 52 5.85 39.82 -20.44
N MET A 53 4.80 40.64 -20.45
CA MET A 53 4.58 41.72 -19.49
C MET A 53 3.49 41.35 -18.48
N PHE A 54 3.75 41.61 -17.20
CA PHE A 54 2.88 41.28 -16.08
C PHE A 54 2.56 42.52 -15.26
N GLN A 55 1.33 42.62 -14.78
CA GLN A 55 0.92 43.62 -13.79
C GLN A 55 1.32 43.18 -12.39
N LEU A 56 1.83 44.11 -11.60
CA LEU A 56 2.31 43.85 -10.24
C LEU A 56 1.25 44.24 -9.21
N ASN A 57 1.13 43.41 -8.19
CA ASN A 57 0.24 43.60 -7.04
C ASN A 57 1.07 43.58 -5.74
N ASN A 58 0.46 44.05 -4.64
CA ASN A 58 0.97 43.92 -3.26
C ASN A 58 2.48 44.21 -3.09
N ILE A 59 2.90 45.42 -3.49
CA ILE A 59 4.31 45.83 -3.50
C ILE A 59 4.73 46.41 -2.14
N GLU A 60 5.73 45.79 -1.53
CA GLU A 60 6.44 46.29 -0.35
C GLU A 60 7.94 46.38 -0.61
N LEU A 61 8.50 47.58 -0.47
CA LEU A 61 9.93 47.84 -0.62
C LEU A 61 10.51 48.14 0.76
N MET A 62 11.44 47.29 1.21
CA MET A 62 12.13 47.39 2.48
C MET A 62 13.64 47.60 2.23
N PRO A 63 14.43 48.01 3.25
CA PRO A 63 15.86 48.22 3.07
C PRO A 63 16.64 46.99 2.59
N ASP A 64 16.30 45.81 3.10
CA ASP A 64 17.06 44.58 2.87
C ASP A 64 16.36 43.59 1.92
N TYR A 65 15.10 43.84 1.58
CA TYR A 65 14.33 42.99 0.69
C TYR A 65 13.19 43.75 0.01
N CYS A 66 12.72 43.23 -1.11
CA CYS A 66 11.49 43.67 -1.75
C CYS A 66 10.53 42.49 -1.92
N PHE A 67 9.24 42.79 -1.91
CA PHE A 67 8.16 41.84 -2.00
C PHE A 67 7.11 42.35 -2.98
N CYS A 68 6.64 41.49 -3.88
CA CYS A 68 5.48 41.78 -4.73
C CYS A 68 4.83 40.50 -5.23
N SER A 69 3.64 40.63 -5.82
CA SER A 69 2.93 39.51 -6.43
C SER A 69 2.52 39.76 -7.88
N VAL A 70 2.21 38.65 -8.55
CA VAL A 70 1.55 38.61 -9.84
C VAL A 70 0.35 37.66 -9.73
N THR A 71 -0.83 38.14 -10.15
CA THR A 71 -2.02 37.27 -10.28
C THR A 71 -1.91 36.46 -11.57
N LYS A 72 -2.05 35.14 -11.46
CA LYS A 72 -1.96 34.24 -12.60
C LYS A 72 -3.18 34.36 -13.51
N ASP A 73 -2.97 34.80 -14.75
CA ASP A 73 -3.94 34.68 -15.83
C ASP A 73 -3.70 33.37 -16.59
N GLY A 74 -4.57 32.39 -16.39
CA GLY A 74 -4.55 31.10 -17.11
C GLY A 74 -5.14 31.14 -18.53
N GLY A 75 -5.63 32.29 -18.99
CA GLY A 75 -6.39 32.37 -20.24
C GLY A 75 -7.70 31.59 -20.14
N ASP A 76 -8.14 31.00 -21.25
CA ASP A 76 -9.35 30.17 -21.31
C ASP A 76 -9.11 28.69 -20.97
N ASP A 77 -7.94 28.35 -20.41
CA ASP A 77 -7.68 27.01 -19.89
C ASP A 77 -8.44 26.80 -18.57
N PRO A 78 -9.15 25.66 -18.38
CA PRO A 78 -9.78 25.32 -17.10
C PRO A 78 -8.72 24.91 -16.05
N ASP A 79 -7.85 25.84 -15.70
CA ASP A 79 -6.73 25.68 -14.79
C ASP A 79 -7.15 26.10 -13.37
N VAL A 80 -7.08 25.16 -12.43
CA VAL A 80 -7.41 25.41 -11.01
C VAL A 80 -6.54 26.48 -10.35
N THR A 81 -5.38 26.80 -10.92
CA THR A 81 -4.49 27.86 -10.44
C THR A 81 -4.73 29.21 -11.14
N HIS A 82 -5.71 29.31 -12.03
CA HIS A 82 -6.16 30.61 -12.56
C HIS A 82 -6.62 31.52 -11.43
N GLY A 83 -6.21 32.79 -11.46
CA GLY A 83 -6.50 33.77 -10.42
C GLY A 83 -5.67 33.62 -9.14
N ALA A 84 -4.82 32.59 -9.04
CA ALA A 84 -3.94 32.43 -7.90
C ALA A 84 -2.90 33.56 -7.86
N GLU A 85 -2.69 34.11 -6.67
CA GLU A 85 -1.71 35.17 -6.46
C GLU A 85 -0.35 34.57 -6.05
N ILE A 86 0.68 34.86 -6.85
CA ILE A 86 2.02 34.31 -6.68
C ILE A 86 2.94 35.44 -6.23
N PHE A 87 3.55 35.27 -5.07
CA PHE A 87 4.42 36.24 -4.43
C PHE A 87 5.88 35.84 -4.58
N ALA A 88 6.74 36.84 -4.69
CA ALA A 88 8.19 36.68 -4.60
C ALA A 88 8.74 37.68 -3.57
N LYS A 89 9.50 37.16 -2.60
CA LYS A 89 10.36 37.96 -1.72
C LYS A 89 11.79 37.83 -2.21
N VAL A 90 12.42 38.96 -2.51
CA VAL A 90 13.80 39.01 -3.00
C VAL A 90 14.67 39.81 -2.06
N GLY A 91 15.81 39.25 -1.67
CA GLY A 91 16.89 39.93 -0.96
C GLY A 91 18.21 39.85 -1.73
N LEU A 92 19.19 40.66 -1.34
CA LEU A 92 20.53 40.65 -1.92
C LEU A 92 21.42 39.63 -1.20
N LYS A 93 22.36 39.03 -1.93
CA LYS A 93 23.42 38.15 -1.40
C LYS A 93 24.77 38.59 -1.99
N ASP A 94 25.87 38.11 -1.40
CA ASP A 94 27.22 38.37 -1.93
C ASP A 94 27.40 37.72 -3.31
N GLU A 95 27.01 36.45 -3.47
CA GLU A 95 27.11 35.71 -4.72
C GLU A 95 25.99 34.66 -4.90
N GLY A 96 25.76 34.26 -6.15
CA GLY A 96 24.84 33.18 -6.52
C GLY A 96 23.35 33.53 -6.44
N ILE A 97 22.51 32.62 -6.93
CA ILE A 97 21.04 32.76 -6.89
C ILE A 97 20.47 31.56 -6.14
N GLU A 98 19.90 31.82 -4.97
CA GLU A 98 19.21 30.84 -4.14
C GLU A 98 17.70 30.98 -4.31
N ILE A 99 17.02 29.86 -4.58
CA ILE A 99 15.56 29.84 -4.82
C ILE A 99 14.92 28.81 -3.89
N VAL A 100 14.07 29.29 -2.99
CA VAL A 100 13.30 28.48 -2.04
C VAL A 100 11.80 28.71 -2.20
N GLY A 101 11.01 27.74 -1.74
CA GLY A 101 9.56 27.89 -1.62
C GLY A 101 9.20 28.37 -0.21
N GLY A 102 8.18 29.21 -0.13
CA GLY A 102 7.51 29.63 1.10
C GLY A 102 6.11 29.04 1.19
N LYS A 103 5.21 29.74 1.89
CA LYS A 103 3.84 29.29 2.14
C LYS A 103 3.10 28.90 0.84
N GLY A 104 2.50 27.71 0.84
CA GLY A 104 1.66 27.20 -0.24
C GLY A 104 2.38 26.76 -1.53
N VAL A 105 3.72 26.73 -1.52
CA VAL A 105 4.52 25.95 -2.47
C VAL A 105 4.74 24.56 -1.88
N GLY A 106 4.35 23.52 -2.61
CA GLY A 106 4.40 22.15 -2.09
C GLY A 106 5.82 21.62 -1.91
N VAL A 107 5.99 20.61 -1.07
CA VAL A 107 7.26 19.90 -0.84
C VAL A 107 7.14 18.47 -1.37
N VAL A 108 8.16 18.01 -2.09
CA VAL A 108 8.20 16.65 -2.64
C VAL A 108 8.52 15.64 -1.53
N THR A 109 7.64 14.68 -1.29
CA THR A 109 7.80 13.62 -0.28
C THR A 109 8.11 12.25 -0.88
N THR A 110 7.92 12.10 -2.19
CA THR A 110 8.14 10.88 -2.98
C THR A 110 9.44 10.95 -3.79
N LYS A 111 9.96 9.79 -4.22
CA LYS A 111 11.04 9.71 -5.22
C LYS A 111 10.45 9.85 -6.63
N GLY A 112 11.30 10.08 -7.64
CA GLY A 112 10.90 10.12 -9.06
C GLY A 112 10.32 11.40 -9.61
N MET A 113 10.15 12.40 -8.75
CA MET A 113 9.66 13.70 -9.18
C MET A 113 10.77 14.51 -9.85
N ARG A 114 10.38 15.49 -10.67
CA ARG A 114 11.33 16.42 -11.31
C ARG A 114 12.15 17.23 -10.31
N CYS A 115 11.63 17.41 -9.10
CA CYS A 115 12.37 17.98 -7.97
C CYS A 115 12.73 16.83 -6.99
N PRO A 116 13.94 16.83 -6.41
CA PRO A 116 14.34 15.84 -5.42
C PRO A 116 13.43 15.78 -4.18
N LYS A 117 13.38 14.62 -3.54
CA LYS A 117 12.66 14.44 -2.27
C LYS A 117 13.22 15.38 -1.19
N GLY A 118 12.33 16.08 -0.50
CA GLY A 118 12.65 17.08 0.52
C GLY A 118 12.75 18.51 -0.02
N GLU A 119 12.73 18.71 -1.35
CA GLU A 119 12.77 20.04 -1.94
C GLU A 119 11.37 20.62 -2.21
N HIS A 120 11.30 21.95 -2.26
CA HIS A 120 10.13 22.68 -2.75
C HIS A 120 9.88 22.37 -4.23
N ALA A 121 8.61 22.17 -4.59
CA ALA A 121 8.10 21.79 -5.90
C ALA A 121 8.17 22.96 -6.92
N ILE A 122 9.36 23.54 -7.07
CA ILE A 122 9.70 24.54 -8.07
C ILE A 122 10.50 23.81 -9.15
N ASN A 123 9.84 23.51 -10.27
CA ASN A 123 10.40 22.67 -11.31
C ASN A 123 11.70 23.26 -11.93
N PRO A 124 12.55 22.41 -12.54
CA PRO A 124 13.81 22.85 -13.13
C PRO A 124 13.68 23.98 -14.15
N THR A 125 12.64 23.96 -15.00
CA THR A 125 12.43 25.00 -16.01
C THR A 125 12.09 26.37 -15.40
N PRO A 126 11.13 26.49 -14.45
CA PRO A 126 10.96 27.73 -13.69
C PRO A 126 12.22 28.21 -12.96
N ARG A 127 12.97 27.30 -12.29
CA ARG A 127 14.23 27.68 -11.62
C ARG A 127 15.23 28.29 -12.60
N LYS A 128 15.38 27.67 -13.77
CA LYS A 128 16.25 28.17 -14.84
C LYS A 128 15.78 29.54 -15.35
N MET A 129 14.48 29.67 -15.63
CA MET A 129 13.87 30.91 -16.11
C MET A 129 14.07 32.08 -15.13
N ILE A 130 13.91 31.84 -13.82
CA ILE A 130 14.19 32.85 -12.77
C ILE A 130 15.65 33.29 -12.82
N LYS A 131 16.58 32.32 -12.85
CA LYS A 131 18.03 32.61 -12.87
C LYS A 131 18.42 33.44 -14.09
N GLU A 132 18.01 33.01 -15.28
CA GLU A 132 18.34 33.70 -16.54
C GLU A 132 17.81 35.14 -16.55
N ASN A 133 16.59 35.37 -16.08
CA ASN A 133 16.02 36.72 -16.03
C ASN A 133 16.69 37.61 -14.97
N LEU A 134 17.07 37.07 -13.79
CA LEU A 134 17.83 37.80 -12.78
C LEU A 134 19.25 38.16 -13.25
N GLU A 135 19.91 37.25 -13.96
CA GLU A 135 21.22 37.51 -14.56
C GLU A 135 21.15 38.60 -15.64
N LEU A 136 20.11 38.59 -16.48
CA LEU A 136 19.84 39.65 -17.46
C LEU A 136 19.58 40.99 -16.78
N LEU A 137 18.79 41.00 -15.70
CA LEU A 137 18.53 42.19 -14.90
C LEU A 137 19.81 42.75 -14.27
N GLY A 138 20.63 41.88 -13.66
CA GLY A 138 21.91 42.27 -13.07
C GLY A 138 22.83 42.93 -14.10
N LYS A 139 22.96 42.35 -15.29
CA LYS A 139 23.70 42.97 -16.42
C LYS A 139 23.13 44.32 -16.82
N ARG A 140 21.81 44.46 -16.90
CA ARG A 140 21.13 45.71 -17.29
C ARG A 140 21.37 46.83 -16.28
N LEU A 141 21.39 46.52 -14.99
CA LEU A 141 21.56 47.49 -13.90
C LEU A 141 23.01 47.63 -13.42
N GLY A 142 23.95 46.87 -13.99
CA GLY A 142 25.35 46.86 -13.56
C GLY A 142 25.57 46.24 -12.18
N TYR A 143 24.68 45.35 -11.74
CA TYR A 143 24.79 44.63 -10.47
C TYR A 143 25.41 43.24 -10.66
N SER A 144 26.44 42.92 -9.86
CA SER A 144 27.18 41.66 -9.92
C SER A 144 27.04 40.78 -8.68
N GLY A 145 26.26 41.19 -7.69
CA GLY A 145 26.01 40.40 -6.48
C GLY A 145 24.98 39.29 -6.71
N GLY A 146 24.74 38.52 -5.66
CA GLY A 146 23.74 37.44 -5.65
C GLY A 146 22.33 37.88 -5.27
N PHE A 147 21.39 36.95 -5.37
CA PHE A 147 19.99 37.11 -4.97
C PHE A 147 19.50 35.93 -4.12
N PHE A 148 18.73 36.24 -3.08
CA PHE A 148 17.89 35.27 -2.38
C PHE A 148 16.45 35.44 -2.86
N VAL A 149 15.78 34.36 -3.26
CA VAL A 149 14.42 34.37 -3.77
C VAL A 149 13.57 33.36 -3.01
N GLU A 150 12.51 33.84 -2.37
CA GLU A 150 11.46 32.99 -1.78
C GLU A 150 10.15 33.18 -2.56
N ILE A 151 9.61 32.09 -3.11
CA ILE A 151 8.33 32.10 -3.84
C ILE A 151 7.24 31.55 -2.95
N SER A 152 6.13 32.26 -2.81
CA SER A 152 4.97 31.80 -2.04
C SER A 152 3.66 31.97 -2.80
N VAL A 153 2.68 31.12 -2.47
CA VAL A 153 1.33 31.14 -3.03
C VAL A 153 0.37 30.96 -1.86
N PRO A 154 -0.15 32.03 -1.23
CA PRO A 154 -0.93 31.92 0.01
C PRO A 154 -2.12 30.96 -0.05
N ALA A 155 -2.79 30.88 -1.20
CA ALA A 155 -3.90 29.95 -1.45
C ALA A 155 -3.46 28.55 -1.91
N GLY A 156 -2.16 28.32 -2.07
CA GLY A 156 -1.60 27.14 -2.73
C GLY A 156 -1.90 25.82 -2.02
N GLU A 157 -2.02 25.81 -0.69
CA GLU A 157 -2.38 24.61 0.05
C GLU A 157 -3.81 24.13 -0.26
N GLU A 158 -4.78 25.05 -0.28
CA GLU A 158 -6.17 24.74 -0.64
C GLU A 158 -6.30 24.38 -2.12
N LEU A 159 -5.65 25.15 -3.01
CA LEU A 159 -5.65 24.86 -4.44
C LEU A 159 -5.05 23.48 -4.74
N ALA A 160 -4.02 23.07 -4.01
CA ALA A 160 -3.38 21.76 -4.20
C ALA A 160 -4.34 20.59 -3.99
N LYS A 161 -5.35 20.70 -3.12
CA LYS A 161 -6.36 19.67 -2.89
C LYS A 161 -7.18 19.34 -4.15
N HIS A 162 -7.30 20.31 -5.05
CA HIS A 162 -7.99 20.17 -6.34
C HIS A 162 -7.04 19.91 -7.51
N THR A 163 -5.76 19.63 -7.23
CA THR A 163 -4.75 19.26 -8.22
C THR A 163 -4.35 17.78 -8.08
N TYR A 164 -3.49 17.29 -8.98
CA TYR A 164 -2.86 15.98 -8.84
C TYR A 164 -1.74 15.93 -7.78
N ASN A 165 -1.31 17.06 -7.22
CA ASN A 165 -0.16 17.12 -6.30
C ASN A 165 -0.25 16.14 -5.11
N PRO A 166 -1.38 16.03 -4.37
CA PRO A 166 -1.49 15.08 -3.26
C PRO A 166 -1.25 13.64 -3.71
N ARG A 167 -1.76 13.27 -4.88
CA ARG A 167 -1.59 11.93 -5.47
C ARG A 167 -0.17 11.68 -5.96
N LEU A 168 0.55 12.72 -6.36
CA LEU A 168 1.94 12.65 -6.82
C LEU A 168 2.97 12.68 -5.68
N GLY A 169 2.53 12.87 -4.43
CA GLY A 169 3.44 12.98 -3.29
C GLY A 169 4.04 14.38 -3.13
N ILE A 170 3.29 15.41 -3.50
CA ILE A 170 3.62 16.81 -3.20
C ILE A 170 2.62 17.30 -2.15
N VAL A 171 3.13 17.73 -1.00
CA VAL A 171 2.32 18.07 0.18
C VAL A 171 2.53 19.54 0.55
N GLY A 172 1.49 20.19 1.09
CA GLY A 172 1.57 21.55 1.62
C GLY A 172 1.44 22.68 0.59
N GLY A 173 1.19 22.38 -0.69
CA GLY A 173 1.04 23.43 -1.69
C GLY A 173 1.04 22.98 -3.16
N ILE A 174 0.89 23.96 -4.05
CA ILE A 174 0.96 23.75 -5.50
C ILE A 174 2.41 23.69 -5.99
N SER A 175 2.59 23.21 -7.22
CA SER A 175 3.88 23.19 -7.89
C SER A 175 4.07 24.46 -8.73
N ILE A 176 5.25 25.07 -8.65
CA ILE A 176 5.66 26.12 -9.58
C ILE A 176 6.23 25.44 -10.83
N LEU A 177 5.48 25.50 -11.93
CA LEU A 177 5.72 24.72 -13.14
C LEU A 177 5.44 25.54 -14.40
N GLY A 178 5.96 25.08 -15.53
CA GLY A 178 5.83 25.71 -16.84
C GLY A 178 7.06 25.44 -17.69
N THR A 179 6.90 24.83 -18.86
CA THR A 179 8.02 24.49 -19.76
C THR A 179 8.29 25.58 -20.80
N THR A 180 7.24 26.15 -21.37
CA THR A 180 7.31 27.24 -22.37
C THR A 180 7.08 28.61 -21.76
N GLY A 181 6.58 28.67 -20.51
CA GLY A 181 6.12 29.89 -19.87
C GLY A 181 4.69 30.32 -20.26
N ILE A 182 4.07 29.62 -21.22
CA ILE A 182 2.72 29.93 -21.73
C ILE A 182 1.80 28.74 -21.43
N VAL A 183 0.56 29.04 -21.02
CA VAL A 183 -0.53 28.06 -20.91
C VAL A 183 -1.33 28.09 -22.21
N GLU A 184 -1.28 26.99 -22.95
CA GLU A 184 -2.12 26.78 -24.13
C GLU A 184 -3.42 26.06 -23.71
N PRO A 185 -4.60 26.66 -23.97
CA PRO A 185 -5.86 26.10 -23.51
C PRO A 185 -6.15 24.70 -24.06
N MET A 186 -6.47 23.78 -23.15
CA MET A 186 -6.82 22.38 -23.40
C MET A 186 -5.77 21.62 -24.24
N SER A 187 -4.48 21.93 -24.16
CA SER A 187 -3.44 21.33 -25.02
C SER A 187 -3.42 19.79 -24.91
N GLU A 188 -3.50 19.08 -26.05
CA GLU A 188 -3.43 17.60 -26.07
C GLU A 188 -2.10 17.12 -25.48
N LYS A 189 -1.04 17.90 -25.68
CA LYS A 189 0.29 17.65 -25.12
C LYS A 189 0.30 17.67 -23.59
N ALA A 190 -0.46 18.56 -22.95
CA ALA A 190 -0.53 18.64 -21.49
C ALA A 190 -1.20 17.40 -20.88
N LEU A 191 -2.23 16.85 -21.54
CA LEU A 191 -2.86 15.59 -21.13
C LEU A 191 -1.89 14.41 -21.24
N VAL A 192 -1.17 14.31 -22.37
CA VAL A 192 -0.16 13.27 -22.58
C VAL A 192 0.99 13.40 -21.57
N ASP A 193 1.47 14.61 -21.28
CA ASP A 193 2.54 14.81 -20.29
C ASP A 193 2.07 14.47 -18.87
N THR A 194 0.79 14.68 -18.54
CA THR A 194 0.19 14.21 -17.28
C THR A 194 0.17 12.68 -17.22
N ILE A 195 -0.19 12.00 -18.31
CA ILE A 195 -0.14 10.53 -18.40
C ILE A 195 1.27 10.01 -18.15
N LYS A 196 2.29 10.65 -18.76
CA LYS A 196 3.70 10.27 -18.55
C LYS A 196 4.12 10.37 -17.09
N ILE A 197 3.77 11.45 -16.40
CA ILE A 197 4.08 11.62 -14.96
C ILE A 197 3.43 10.50 -14.13
N MET A 198 2.19 10.11 -14.44
CA MET A 198 1.53 9.01 -13.75
C MET A 198 2.22 7.66 -14.03
N LEU A 199 2.66 7.43 -15.28
CA LEU A 199 3.41 6.24 -15.65
C LEU A 199 4.80 6.20 -15.01
N ASP A 200 5.48 7.34 -14.89
CA ASP A 200 6.76 7.45 -14.17
C ASP A 200 6.62 6.99 -12.73
N LYS A 201 5.61 7.50 -12.02
CA LYS A 201 5.31 7.08 -10.65
C LYS A 201 5.05 5.57 -10.57
N LYS A 202 4.23 5.03 -11.48
CA LYS A 202 3.91 3.60 -11.51
C LYS A 202 5.12 2.73 -11.80
N TYR A 203 6.03 3.20 -12.65
CA TYR A 203 7.26 2.47 -12.97
C TYR A 203 8.18 2.34 -11.75
N GLU A 204 8.25 3.37 -10.91
CA GLU A 204 9.03 3.33 -9.68
C GLU A 204 8.39 2.45 -8.60
N GLU A 205 7.05 2.39 -8.57
CA GLU A 205 6.32 1.46 -7.70
C GLU A 205 6.53 0.01 -8.13
N ASN A 206 6.41 -0.27 -9.44
CA ASN A 206 6.59 -1.60 -10.00
C ASN A 206 7.01 -1.52 -11.49
N PRO A 207 8.29 -1.77 -11.83
CA PRO A 207 8.75 -1.71 -13.21
C PRO A 207 8.30 -2.91 -14.05
N GLU A 208 7.82 -3.99 -13.43
CA GLU A 208 7.38 -5.19 -14.13
C GLU A 208 6.00 -5.01 -14.76
N LEU A 209 5.11 -4.25 -14.12
CA LEU A 209 3.68 -4.36 -14.37
C LEU A 209 2.95 -3.01 -14.28
N VAL A 210 2.11 -2.69 -15.27
CA VAL A 210 1.27 -1.47 -15.24
C VAL A 210 -0.15 -1.71 -15.74
N LEU A 211 -1.14 -1.20 -14.99
CA LEU A 211 -2.56 -1.20 -15.35
C LEU A 211 -2.93 0.15 -15.96
N ILE A 212 -3.56 0.12 -17.13
CA ILE A 212 -4.02 1.33 -17.84
C ILE A 212 -5.49 1.21 -18.25
N SER A 213 -6.20 2.35 -18.25
CA SER A 213 -7.61 2.42 -18.65
C SER A 213 -7.93 3.71 -19.42
N PRO A 214 -8.68 3.64 -20.54
CA PRO A 214 -9.14 4.83 -21.29
C PRO A 214 -10.16 5.72 -20.55
N GLY A 215 -10.77 5.27 -19.46
CA GLY A 215 -11.85 6.02 -18.83
C GLY A 215 -12.37 5.43 -17.53
N ASN A 216 -13.35 6.11 -16.93
CA ASN A 216 -13.90 5.75 -15.63
C ASN A 216 -14.55 4.35 -15.65
N TYR A 217 -15.24 3.97 -16.72
CA TYR A 217 -15.81 2.63 -16.87
C TYR A 217 -14.79 1.51 -16.66
N GLY A 218 -13.58 1.62 -17.25
CA GLY A 218 -12.53 0.62 -17.09
C GLY A 218 -11.98 0.57 -15.65
N GLN A 219 -11.89 1.74 -15.01
CA GLN A 219 -11.48 1.88 -13.61
C GLN A 219 -12.51 1.26 -12.65
N GLU A 220 -13.79 1.54 -12.85
CA GLU A 220 -14.90 0.96 -12.10
C GLU A 220 -15.00 -0.56 -12.30
N TYR A 221 -14.73 -1.05 -13.52
CA TYR A 221 -14.67 -2.48 -13.80
C TYR A 221 -13.51 -3.17 -13.06
N CYS A 222 -12.33 -2.53 -13.00
CA CYS A 222 -11.21 -3.05 -12.21
C CYS A 222 -11.60 -3.26 -10.75
N ALA A 223 -12.20 -2.24 -10.13
CA ALA A 223 -12.59 -2.29 -8.72
C ALA A 223 -13.71 -3.31 -8.45
N ASN A 224 -14.78 -3.26 -9.24
CA ASN A 224 -16.01 -4.00 -8.94
C ASN A 224 -16.02 -5.44 -9.46
N ASN A 225 -15.20 -5.75 -10.46
CA ASN A 225 -15.25 -7.04 -11.15
C ASN A 225 -13.93 -7.81 -11.10
N LEU A 226 -12.81 -7.11 -11.16
CA LEU A 226 -11.49 -7.74 -11.16
C LEU A 226 -10.88 -7.83 -9.76
N GLY A 227 -11.42 -7.11 -8.77
CA GLY A 227 -10.82 -7.01 -7.44
C GLY A 227 -9.47 -6.29 -7.46
N LEU A 228 -9.27 -5.41 -8.44
CA LEU A 228 -8.08 -4.59 -8.59
C LEU A 228 -8.37 -3.17 -8.14
N ASP A 229 -7.50 -2.61 -7.32
CA ASP A 229 -7.65 -1.25 -6.79
C ASP A 229 -7.71 -0.22 -7.92
N ILE A 230 -8.70 0.67 -7.85
CA ILE A 230 -8.93 1.76 -8.81
C ILE A 230 -7.74 2.72 -8.91
N GLU A 231 -6.97 2.90 -7.83
CA GLU A 231 -5.77 3.76 -7.80
C GLU A 231 -4.57 3.16 -8.55
N LYS A 232 -4.63 1.87 -8.92
CA LYS A 232 -3.57 1.21 -9.69
C LYS A 232 -3.66 1.52 -11.18
N ALA A 233 -4.84 1.84 -11.68
CA ALA A 233 -5.07 2.10 -13.09
C ALA A 233 -4.69 3.54 -13.46
N VAL A 234 -3.70 3.69 -14.35
CA VAL A 234 -3.42 4.98 -14.99
C VAL A 234 -4.52 5.29 -15.99
N LYS A 235 -5.18 6.44 -15.82
CA LYS A 235 -6.20 6.91 -16.75
C LYS A 235 -5.55 7.57 -17.96
N ILE A 236 -5.75 6.98 -19.14
CA ILE A 236 -5.05 7.38 -20.38
C ILE A 236 -5.97 8.08 -21.40
N SER A 237 -7.25 8.27 -21.04
CA SER A 237 -8.24 8.97 -21.86
C SER A 237 -8.38 8.36 -23.27
N ASN A 238 -7.92 9.04 -24.32
CA ASN A 238 -7.98 8.56 -25.70
C ASN A 238 -6.61 8.21 -26.29
N TYR A 239 -5.52 8.44 -25.55
CA TYR A 239 -4.15 8.40 -26.05
C TYR A 239 -3.50 7.02 -25.87
N ILE A 240 -4.08 5.98 -26.49
CA ILE A 240 -3.55 4.61 -26.37
C ILE A 240 -2.13 4.53 -26.92
N GLY A 241 -1.91 5.04 -28.14
CA GLY A 241 -0.62 4.94 -28.82
C GLY A 241 0.52 5.62 -28.07
N GLU A 242 0.32 6.87 -27.67
CA GLU A 242 1.31 7.67 -26.94
C GLU A 242 1.62 7.06 -25.57
N THR A 243 0.61 6.49 -24.90
CA THR A 243 0.79 5.75 -23.64
C THR A 243 1.67 4.53 -23.86
N LEU A 244 1.36 3.69 -24.87
CA LEU A 244 2.12 2.47 -25.14
C LEU A 244 3.56 2.76 -25.57
N ASP A 245 3.78 3.81 -26.36
CA ASP A 245 5.13 4.26 -26.73
C ASP A 245 5.94 4.66 -25.49
N TYR A 246 5.30 5.35 -24.54
CA TYR A 246 5.98 5.77 -23.31
C TYR A 246 6.23 4.61 -22.35
N ILE A 247 5.28 3.69 -22.20
CA ILE A 247 5.44 2.44 -21.45
C ILE A 247 6.64 1.65 -21.98
N LYS A 248 6.73 1.52 -23.30
CA LYS A 248 7.87 0.91 -23.98
C LYS A 248 9.18 1.63 -23.69
N TYR A 249 9.18 2.96 -23.77
CA TYR A 249 10.36 3.78 -23.48
C TYR A 249 10.84 3.59 -22.03
N LYS A 250 9.92 3.55 -21.07
CA LYS A 250 10.22 3.29 -19.65
C LYS A 250 10.71 1.87 -19.40
N GLY A 251 10.26 0.92 -20.21
CA GLY A 251 10.72 -0.47 -20.16
C GLY A 251 9.91 -1.35 -19.22
N PHE A 252 8.60 -1.09 -19.10
CA PHE A 252 7.69 -2.04 -18.44
C PHE A 252 7.71 -3.40 -19.15
N LYS A 253 7.54 -4.48 -18.38
CA LYS A 253 7.53 -5.85 -18.93
C LYS A 253 6.14 -6.31 -19.35
N LYS A 254 5.12 -5.94 -18.57
CA LYS A 254 3.74 -6.37 -18.72
C LYS A 254 2.76 -5.21 -18.57
N VAL A 255 1.76 -5.16 -19.44
CA VAL A 255 0.71 -4.13 -19.45
C VAL A 255 -0.66 -4.80 -19.46
N LEU A 256 -1.52 -4.36 -18.55
CA LEU A 256 -2.92 -4.73 -18.55
C LEU A 256 -3.76 -3.53 -18.98
N LEU A 257 -4.51 -3.68 -20.07
CA LEU A 257 -5.40 -2.66 -20.60
C LEU A 257 -6.86 -3.06 -20.35
N VAL A 258 -7.60 -2.26 -19.59
CA VAL A 258 -9.01 -2.52 -19.28
C VAL A 258 -9.86 -1.37 -19.80
N GLY A 259 -10.86 -1.65 -20.64
CA GLY A 259 -11.67 -0.57 -21.20
C GLY A 259 -13.00 -0.99 -21.83
N HIS A 260 -13.82 -0.01 -22.16
CA HIS A 260 -15.11 -0.24 -22.80
C HIS A 260 -14.94 -0.60 -24.29
N THR A 261 -15.77 -1.52 -24.80
CA THR A 261 -15.80 -1.93 -26.22
C THR A 261 -15.92 -0.74 -27.15
N GLY A 262 -16.75 0.24 -26.79
CA GLY A 262 -16.93 1.50 -27.54
C GLY A 262 -15.67 2.37 -27.72
N LYS A 263 -14.56 2.06 -27.06
CA LYS A 263 -13.25 2.66 -27.36
C LYS A 263 -12.28 1.64 -27.94
N LEU A 264 -12.15 0.48 -27.28
CA LEU A 264 -11.11 -0.50 -27.61
C LEU A 264 -11.34 -1.20 -28.95
N VAL A 265 -12.59 -1.35 -29.41
CA VAL A 265 -12.86 -1.95 -30.73
C VAL A 265 -12.25 -1.15 -31.89
N LYS A 266 -12.05 0.18 -31.73
CA LYS A 266 -11.40 1.02 -32.74
C LYS A 266 -9.95 0.61 -32.99
N ILE A 267 -9.29 0.03 -31.98
CA ILE A 267 -7.91 -0.48 -32.10
C ILE A 267 -7.84 -1.64 -33.09
N ALA A 268 -8.92 -2.42 -33.26
CA ALA A 268 -8.96 -3.50 -34.25
C ALA A 268 -8.81 -2.99 -35.70
N GLY A 269 -9.15 -1.72 -35.94
CA GLY A 269 -8.91 -1.00 -37.20
C GLY A 269 -7.63 -0.16 -37.21
N GLY A 270 -6.79 -0.25 -36.17
CA GLY A 270 -5.52 0.46 -36.06
C GLY A 270 -5.59 1.88 -35.51
N LEU A 271 -6.75 2.34 -35.02
CA LEU A 271 -6.88 3.67 -34.42
C LEU A 271 -6.29 3.67 -33.00
N MET A 272 -5.10 4.26 -32.86
CA MET A 272 -4.40 4.39 -31.58
C MET A 272 -4.82 5.62 -30.77
N ASN A 273 -5.64 6.50 -31.34
CA ASN A 273 -6.37 7.52 -30.59
C ASN A 273 -7.87 7.22 -30.69
N THR A 274 -8.53 7.03 -29.55
CA THR A 274 -9.94 6.56 -29.54
C THR A 274 -10.97 7.68 -29.67
N HIS A 275 -10.54 8.94 -29.71
CA HIS A 275 -11.45 10.08 -29.83
C HIS A 275 -12.13 10.10 -31.20
N SER A 276 -13.42 10.46 -31.26
CA SER A 276 -14.22 10.41 -32.50
C SER A 276 -13.68 11.33 -33.61
N SER A 277 -13.01 12.43 -33.27
CA SER A 277 -12.38 13.31 -34.26
C SER A 277 -11.24 12.67 -35.05
N TYR A 278 -10.62 11.61 -34.50
CA TYR A 278 -9.59 10.83 -35.18
C TYR A 278 -10.18 9.69 -36.02
N GLY A 279 -11.49 9.47 -35.90
CA GLY A 279 -12.24 8.44 -36.59
C GLY A 279 -13.21 7.72 -35.66
N ASP A 280 -14.35 7.36 -36.22
CA ASP A 280 -15.29 6.45 -35.60
C ASP A 280 -15.68 5.37 -36.59
N CYS A 281 -15.08 4.20 -36.42
CA CYS A 281 -15.23 3.04 -37.31
C CYS A 281 -15.75 1.81 -36.55
N ARG A 282 -16.44 2.02 -35.42
CA ARG A 282 -16.85 0.93 -34.50
C ARG A 282 -17.81 -0.03 -35.20
N MET A 283 -18.84 0.50 -35.85
CA MET A 283 -19.85 -0.32 -36.53
C MET A 283 -19.29 -0.95 -37.79
N GLU A 284 -18.46 -0.24 -38.53
CA GLU A 284 -17.77 -0.72 -39.73
C GLU A 284 -16.85 -1.90 -39.40
N ILE A 285 -16.12 -1.83 -38.28
CA ILE A 285 -15.28 -2.95 -37.81
C ILE A 285 -16.13 -4.15 -37.44
N ILE A 286 -17.14 -3.98 -36.57
CA ILE A 286 -17.99 -5.09 -36.11
C ILE A 286 -18.72 -5.73 -37.29
N SER A 287 -19.30 -4.91 -38.17
CA SER A 287 -20.01 -5.38 -39.36
C SER A 287 -19.09 -6.09 -40.36
N ALA A 288 -17.87 -5.61 -40.58
CA ALA A 288 -16.93 -6.27 -41.50
C ALA A 288 -16.58 -7.69 -41.02
N TYR A 289 -16.28 -7.88 -39.73
CA TYR A 289 -16.00 -9.21 -39.20
C TYR A 289 -17.27 -10.07 -39.09
N ALA A 290 -18.43 -9.50 -38.79
CA ALA A 290 -19.69 -10.24 -38.82
C ALA A 290 -20.00 -10.73 -40.24
N ALA A 291 -19.79 -9.90 -41.26
CA ALA A 291 -20.01 -10.25 -42.67
C ALA A 291 -19.05 -11.35 -43.12
N LEU A 292 -17.79 -11.27 -42.72
CA LEU A 292 -16.79 -12.31 -42.97
C LEU A 292 -17.22 -13.68 -42.43
N LEU A 293 -17.91 -13.70 -41.30
CA LEU A 293 -18.41 -14.90 -40.63
C LEU A 293 -19.81 -15.34 -41.10
N GLY A 294 -20.33 -14.72 -42.16
CA GLY A 294 -21.59 -15.13 -42.79
C GLY A 294 -22.83 -14.41 -42.28
N ALA A 295 -22.70 -13.27 -41.61
CA ALA A 295 -23.85 -12.44 -41.28
C ALA A 295 -24.57 -11.94 -42.54
N GLU A 296 -25.90 -12.06 -42.56
CA GLU A 296 -26.72 -11.63 -43.68
C GLU A 296 -26.70 -10.10 -43.84
N LYS A 297 -26.86 -9.64 -45.09
CA LYS A 297 -26.89 -8.21 -45.45
C LYS A 297 -27.82 -7.38 -44.56
N ASN A 298 -29.01 -7.89 -44.23
CA ASN A 298 -29.98 -7.17 -43.40
C ASN A 298 -29.49 -6.95 -41.96
N LEU A 299 -28.74 -7.90 -41.40
CA LEU A 299 -28.15 -7.74 -40.07
C LEU A 299 -26.98 -6.76 -40.11
N ILE A 300 -26.15 -6.83 -41.14
CA ILE A 300 -25.07 -5.88 -41.37
C ILE A 300 -25.58 -4.44 -41.47
N ASP A 301 -26.64 -4.21 -42.23
CA ASP A 301 -27.27 -2.90 -42.36
C ASP A 301 -27.77 -2.36 -41.01
N LYS A 302 -28.38 -3.23 -40.18
CA LYS A 302 -28.79 -2.88 -38.81
C LYS A 302 -27.61 -2.50 -37.93
N ILE A 303 -26.53 -3.27 -37.95
CA ILE A 303 -25.31 -2.98 -37.16
C ILE A 303 -24.73 -1.62 -37.55
N LEU A 304 -24.66 -1.32 -38.85
CA LEU A 304 -24.15 -0.04 -39.35
C LEU A 304 -25.00 1.17 -38.91
N GLN A 305 -26.28 0.96 -38.58
CA GLN A 305 -27.18 2.00 -38.10
C GLN A 305 -27.16 2.15 -36.56
N CYS A 306 -26.52 1.24 -35.83
CA CYS A 306 -26.43 1.31 -34.37
C CYS A 306 -25.59 2.53 -33.92
N VAL A 307 -26.02 3.17 -32.84
CA VAL A 307 -25.29 4.31 -32.25
C VAL A 307 -24.21 3.82 -31.29
N THR A 308 -24.49 2.72 -30.59
CA THR A 308 -23.63 2.18 -29.53
C THR A 308 -23.14 0.79 -29.88
N THR A 309 -21.95 0.44 -29.38
CA THR A 309 -21.41 -0.92 -29.51
C THR A 309 -22.25 -1.94 -28.78
N ASP A 310 -22.93 -1.53 -27.72
CA ASP A 310 -23.73 -2.40 -26.87
C ASP A 310 -24.94 -2.90 -27.65
N GLU A 311 -25.66 -1.99 -28.33
CA GLU A 311 -26.75 -2.31 -29.25
C GLU A 311 -26.29 -3.23 -30.40
N ALA A 312 -25.16 -2.91 -31.03
CA ALA A 312 -24.61 -3.70 -32.12
C ALA A 312 -24.26 -5.13 -31.67
N MET A 313 -23.67 -5.29 -30.48
CA MET A 313 -23.32 -6.59 -29.91
C MET A 313 -24.56 -7.37 -29.46
N ASP A 314 -25.59 -6.71 -28.94
CA ASP A 314 -26.88 -7.34 -28.60
C ASP A 314 -27.58 -7.95 -29.82
N LEU A 315 -27.49 -7.33 -31.00
CA LEU A 315 -28.02 -7.92 -32.25
C LEU A 315 -27.33 -9.22 -32.67
N LEU A 316 -26.11 -9.45 -32.16
CA LEU A 316 -25.25 -10.56 -32.54
C LEU A 316 -25.28 -11.70 -31.51
N ILE A 317 -25.78 -11.49 -30.30
CA ILE A 317 -25.63 -12.41 -29.17
C ILE A 317 -26.15 -13.83 -29.42
N ASP A 318 -27.27 -13.95 -30.13
CA ASP A 318 -27.92 -15.24 -30.43
C ASP A 318 -27.45 -15.85 -31.77
N LYS A 319 -26.42 -15.27 -32.40
CA LYS A 319 -25.93 -15.73 -33.70
C LYS A 319 -24.89 -16.85 -33.53
N PRO A 320 -24.88 -17.87 -34.41
CA PRO A 320 -23.98 -19.02 -34.27
C PRO A 320 -22.49 -18.65 -34.34
N TYR A 321 -22.16 -17.52 -35.00
CA TYR A 321 -20.80 -17.01 -35.15
C TYR A 321 -20.40 -15.97 -34.09
N TYR A 322 -21.21 -15.73 -33.06
CA TYR A 322 -20.96 -14.67 -32.07
C TYR A 322 -19.64 -14.84 -31.31
N GLU A 323 -19.34 -16.06 -30.85
CA GLU A 323 -18.07 -16.35 -30.16
C GLU A 323 -16.86 -16.21 -31.10
N GLU A 324 -16.99 -16.64 -32.35
CA GLU A 324 -15.93 -16.51 -33.36
C GLU A 324 -15.69 -15.03 -33.73
N LEU A 325 -16.75 -14.23 -33.81
CA LEU A 325 -16.66 -12.78 -33.99
C LEU A 325 -15.87 -12.12 -32.85
N LYS A 326 -16.21 -12.45 -31.60
CA LYS A 326 -15.47 -11.95 -30.43
C LYS A 326 -14.00 -12.33 -30.52
N ALA A 327 -13.69 -13.58 -30.86
CA ALA A 327 -12.31 -14.04 -31.03
C ALA A 327 -11.57 -13.25 -32.12
N LYS A 328 -12.22 -12.98 -33.26
CA LYS A 328 -11.64 -12.16 -34.35
C LYS A 328 -11.38 -10.72 -33.92
N LEU A 329 -12.30 -10.10 -33.19
CA LEU A 329 -12.10 -8.75 -32.66
C LEU A 329 -10.93 -8.70 -31.67
N VAL A 330 -10.85 -9.67 -30.75
CA VAL A 330 -9.75 -9.78 -29.79
C VAL A 330 -8.41 -9.97 -30.52
N GLU A 331 -8.35 -10.89 -31.48
CA GLU A 331 -7.16 -11.16 -32.30
C GLU A 331 -6.64 -9.87 -32.96
N ARG A 332 -7.54 -9.07 -33.52
CA ARG A 332 -7.20 -7.85 -34.27
C ARG A 332 -6.79 -6.69 -33.37
N VAL A 333 -7.43 -6.52 -32.22
CA VAL A 333 -6.96 -5.57 -31.20
C VAL A 333 -5.56 -5.97 -30.72
N LYS A 334 -5.36 -7.25 -30.37
CA LYS A 334 -4.07 -7.78 -29.92
C LYS A 334 -2.96 -7.54 -30.94
N TYR A 335 -3.23 -7.83 -32.22
CA TYR A 335 -2.30 -7.57 -33.32
C TYR A 335 -1.81 -6.12 -33.35
N HIS A 336 -2.72 -5.15 -33.26
CA HIS A 336 -2.34 -3.73 -33.34
C HIS A 336 -1.59 -3.25 -32.08
N LEU A 337 -1.97 -3.75 -30.90
CA LEU A 337 -1.27 -3.45 -29.65
C LEU A 337 0.17 -4.01 -29.67
N ASP A 338 0.33 -5.28 -30.04
CA ASP A 338 1.64 -5.94 -30.13
C ASP A 338 2.52 -5.29 -31.19
N PHE A 339 1.94 -4.92 -32.34
CA PHE A 339 2.64 -4.21 -33.40
C PHE A 339 3.20 -2.86 -32.93
N ARG A 340 2.42 -2.09 -32.15
CA ARG A 340 2.89 -0.81 -31.62
C ARG A 340 4.03 -1.00 -30.62
N LEU A 341 3.89 -1.96 -29.72
CA LEU A 341 4.93 -2.31 -28.74
C LEU A 341 6.14 -2.97 -29.40
N LYS A 342 6.03 -3.52 -30.61
CA LYS A 342 7.07 -4.33 -31.28
C LYS A 342 7.57 -5.46 -30.38
N ASN A 343 6.66 -6.12 -29.67
CA ASN A 343 6.94 -7.23 -28.74
C ASN A 343 7.96 -6.91 -27.62
N SER A 344 8.23 -5.64 -27.32
CA SER A 344 9.15 -5.27 -26.22
C SER A 344 8.53 -5.41 -24.84
N CYS A 345 7.21 -5.57 -24.77
CA CYS A 345 6.40 -5.67 -23.58
C CYS A 345 5.22 -6.60 -23.89
N GLU A 346 4.88 -7.46 -22.96
CA GLU A 346 3.66 -8.25 -23.05
C GLU A 346 2.46 -7.36 -22.73
N ILE A 347 1.39 -7.43 -23.52
CA ILE A 347 0.14 -6.72 -23.25
C ILE A 347 -1.03 -7.67 -23.28
N GLN A 348 -1.84 -7.63 -22.22
CA GLN A 348 -3.13 -8.32 -22.16
C GLN A 348 -4.23 -7.29 -21.95
N PHE A 349 -5.44 -7.59 -22.39
CA PHE A 349 -6.54 -6.66 -22.30
C PHE A 349 -7.88 -7.34 -22.14
N THR A 350 -8.84 -6.57 -21.63
CA THR A 350 -10.26 -6.90 -21.73
C THR A 350 -11.04 -5.71 -22.26
N MET A 351 -12.05 -6.01 -23.08
CA MET A 351 -13.06 -5.04 -23.48
C MET A 351 -14.47 -5.55 -23.22
N PHE A 352 -15.32 -4.66 -22.70
CA PHE A 352 -16.67 -4.99 -22.24
C PHE A 352 -17.70 -3.93 -22.62
N THR A 353 -18.98 -4.32 -22.74
CA THR A 353 -20.14 -3.42 -22.87
C THR A 353 -20.65 -2.95 -21.50
N THR A 354 -21.43 -1.87 -21.46
CA THR A 354 -21.90 -1.23 -20.22
C THR A 354 -22.67 -2.19 -19.31
N ASP A 355 -23.53 -3.01 -19.92
CA ASP A 355 -24.32 -4.04 -19.24
C ASP A 355 -23.52 -5.30 -18.88
N LYS A 356 -22.26 -5.37 -19.31
CA LYS A 356 -21.31 -6.47 -19.11
C LYS A 356 -21.80 -7.81 -19.67
N LYS A 357 -22.80 -7.83 -20.55
CA LYS A 357 -23.23 -9.05 -21.25
C LYS A 357 -22.17 -9.54 -22.22
N HIS A 358 -21.43 -8.60 -22.82
CA HIS A 358 -20.44 -8.87 -23.84
C HIS A 358 -19.05 -8.63 -23.26
N LEU A 359 -18.32 -9.72 -22.99
CA LEU A 359 -16.96 -9.69 -22.47
C LEU A 359 -16.00 -10.33 -23.47
N MET A 360 -14.90 -9.63 -23.77
CA MET A 360 -13.88 -10.03 -24.73
C MET A 360 -12.49 -9.86 -24.10
N GLU A 361 -11.80 -10.97 -23.88
CA GLU A 361 -10.52 -11.03 -23.16
C GLU A 361 -9.44 -11.61 -24.08
N SER A 362 -8.22 -11.08 -23.98
CA SER A 362 -7.06 -11.73 -24.60
C SER A 362 -6.68 -13.01 -23.84
N GLU A 363 -6.02 -13.95 -24.52
CA GLU A 363 -5.73 -15.30 -24.00
C GLU A 363 -5.01 -15.30 -22.64
N GLY A 364 -4.03 -14.41 -22.44
CA GLY A 364 -3.27 -14.29 -21.19
C GLY A 364 -3.92 -13.40 -20.13
N PHE A 365 -5.11 -12.85 -20.38
CA PHE A 365 -5.75 -11.87 -19.49
C PHE A 365 -5.92 -12.40 -18.07
N LYS A 366 -6.51 -13.60 -17.91
CA LYS A 366 -6.78 -14.17 -16.58
C LYS A 366 -5.51 -14.44 -15.78
N SER A 367 -4.47 -14.98 -16.44
CA SER A 367 -3.16 -15.20 -15.82
C SER A 367 -2.54 -13.87 -15.38
N MET A 368 -2.61 -12.84 -16.23
CA MET A 368 -2.09 -11.52 -15.89
C MET A 368 -2.87 -10.88 -14.72
N ILE A 369 -4.18 -11.08 -14.63
CA ILE A 369 -4.97 -10.63 -13.46
C ILE A 369 -4.50 -11.28 -12.17
N GLU A 370 -4.22 -12.59 -12.19
CA GLU A 370 -3.65 -13.28 -11.03
C GLU A 370 -2.27 -12.73 -10.67
N GLU A 371 -1.43 -12.43 -11.66
CA GLU A 371 -0.16 -11.74 -11.43
C GLU A 371 -0.33 -10.33 -10.86
N PHE A 372 -1.37 -9.58 -11.25
CA PHE A 372 -1.68 -8.28 -10.65
C PHE A 372 -2.10 -8.43 -9.19
N LYS A 373 -2.95 -9.42 -8.89
CA LYS A 373 -3.41 -9.72 -7.52
C LYS A 373 -2.26 -10.23 -6.64
N ASN A 374 -1.37 -11.02 -7.21
CA ASN A 374 -0.21 -11.57 -6.52
C ASN A 374 0.95 -10.56 -6.47
N GLY A 375 1.05 -9.63 -7.41
CA GLY A 375 2.03 -8.53 -7.43
C GLY A 375 1.81 -7.52 -6.29
N ASP A 376 0.60 -7.46 -5.74
CA ASP A 376 0.28 -6.74 -4.50
C ASP A 376 0.77 -7.44 -3.23
N SER A 377 1.20 -8.71 -3.32
CA SER A 377 1.77 -9.45 -2.18
C SER A 377 3.27 -9.19 -1.95
N CYS A 378 3.84 -8.17 -2.60
CA CYS A 378 5.23 -7.75 -2.41
C CYS A 378 5.44 -6.68 -1.33
N LYS A 379 4.57 -6.63 -0.32
CA LYS A 379 5.12 -6.59 1.05
C LYS A 379 5.20 -8.04 1.48
N GLU A 380 6.39 -8.53 1.85
CA GLU A 380 6.47 -9.82 2.54
C GLU A 380 5.45 -9.78 3.67
N LYS A 381 4.44 -10.66 3.60
CA LYS A 381 3.50 -10.81 4.70
C LYS A 381 4.30 -11.11 5.95
N GLY A 382 3.89 -10.47 7.04
CA GLY A 382 4.46 -10.65 8.34
C GLY A 382 4.41 -12.11 8.77
N LYS A 383 5.20 -12.43 9.80
CA LYS A 383 5.29 -13.80 10.33
C LYS A 383 4.62 -13.90 11.69
N PHE A 384 3.77 -14.90 11.85
CA PHE A 384 3.23 -15.27 13.15
C PHE A 384 4.13 -16.31 13.83
N ILE A 385 4.44 -16.10 15.11
CA ILE A 385 5.35 -16.96 15.86
C ILE A 385 4.73 -17.32 17.21
N ALA A 386 4.40 -18.60 17.40
CA ALA A 386 4.02 -19.13 18.70
C ALA A 386 5.28 -19.40 19.53
N LEU A 387 5.44 -18.71 20.66
CA LEU A 387 6.69 -18.73 21.42
C LEU A 387 6.46 -19.16 22.88
N GLY A 388 7.19 -20.17 23.31
CA GLY A 388 7.25 -20.60 24.71
C GLY A 388 8.25 -19.77 25.51
N VAL A 389 7.80 -19.16 26.60
CA VAL A 389 8.68 -18.42 27.52
C VAL A 389 9.28 -19.29 28.62
N GLY A 390 8.98 -20.59 28.62
CA GLY A 390 9.40 -21.49 29.70
C GLY A 390 8.50 -21.38 30.93
N PRO A 391 8.87 -22.08 32.03
CA PRO A 391 7.95 -22.43 33.10
C PRO A 391 7.80 -21.38 34.20
N GLY A 392 8.79 -20.50 34.37
CA GLY A 392 8.80 -19.52 35.46
C GLY A 392 10.06 -18.67 35.46
N ASP A 393 11.22 -19.30 35.62
CA ASP A 393 12.51 -18.59 35.69
C ASP A 393 12.90 -17.98 34.32
N PRO A 394 13.17 -16.67 34.24
CA PRO A 394 13.70 -16.03 33.02
C PRO A 394 15.02 -16.64 32.50
N GLU A 395 15.86 -17.24 33.36
CA GLU A 395 17.09 -17.92 32.92
C GLU A 395 16.81 -19.19 32.10
N LEU A 396 15.59 -19.72 32.16
CA LEU A 396 15.13 -20.86 31.38
C LEU A 396 14.57 -20.47 30.00
N LEU A 397 14.60 -19.18 29.64
CA LEU A 397 14.32 -18.74 28.27
C LEU A 397 15.37 -19.31 27.31
N THR A 398 14.91 -19.87 26.19
CA THR A 398 15.84 -20.30 25.14
C THR A 398 16.46 -19.09 24.44
N LEU A 399 17.72 -19.20 24.00
CA LEU A 399 18.37 -18.15 23.21
C LEU A 399 17.58 -17.78 21.94
N LYS A 400 16.86 -18.75 21.36
CA LYS A 400 15.98 -18.51 20.21
C LYS A 400 14.77 -17.67 20.62
N ALA A 401 14.16 -17.97 21.77
CA ALA A 401 13.03 -17.19 22.28
C ALA A 401 13.41 -15.72 22.51
N VAL A 402 14.53 -15.45 23.18
CA VAL A 402 15.04 -14.08 23.41
C VAL A 402 15.20 -13.33 22.09
N LYS A 403 15.97 -13.89 21.15
CA LYS A 403 16.20 -13.27 19.83
C LYS A 403 14.90 -13.05 19.05
N THR A 404 13.95 -13.99 19.13
CA THR A 404 12.67 -13.85 18.45
C THR A 404 11.83 -12.73 19.04
N MET A 405 11.80 -12.57 20.37
CA MET A 405 11.09 -11.47 21.02
C MET A 405 11.73 -10.12 20.69
N GLU A 406 13.07 -10.02 20.71
CA GLU A 406 13.80 -8.80 20.36
C GLU A 406 13.50 -8.31 18.94
N ASN A 407 13.31 -9.23 17.99
CA ASN A 407 13.00 -8.92 16.59
C ASN A 407 11.50 -8.81 16.28
N ALA A 408 10.62 -8.95 17.28
CA ALA A 408 9.17 -8.84 17.08
C ALA A 408 8.73 -7.38 16.94
N ASP A 409 7.74 -7.12 16.09
CA ASP A 409 7.07 -5.82 15.99
C ASP A 409 5.89 -5.73 16.98
N VAL A 410 5.21 -6.87 17.19
CA VAL A 410 4.03 -6.98 18.05
C VAL A 410 4.17 -8.18 18.97
N ILE A 411 3.87 -7.99 20.26
CA ILE A 411 3.76 -9.04 21.26
C ILE A 411 2.28 -9.29 21.55
N ALA A 412 1.81 -10.49 21.28
CA ALA A 412 0.47 -10.96 21.56
C ALA A 412 0.43 -11.82 22.83
N LEU A 413 -0.58 -11.60 23.66
CA LEU A 413 -0.73 -12.24 24.97
C LEU A 413 -2.14 -12.82 25.13
N PRO A 414 -2.29 -14.04 25.66
CA PRO A 414 -3.60 -14.54 26.07
C PRO A 414 -3.99 -13.91 27.41
N LYS A 415 -5.21 -13.40 27.52
CA LYS A 415 -5.78 -12.83 28.74
C LYS A 415 -6.88 -13.74 29.28
N SER A 416 -6.71 -14.23 30.50
CA SER A 416 -7.71 -15.04 31.19
C SER A 416 -7.84 -14.56 32.64
N GLY A 417 -8.89 -13.79 32.94
CA GLY A 417 -9.13 -13.26 34.29
C GLY A 417 -8.41 -11.93 34.58
N ALA A 418 -8.29 -11.60 35.88
CA ALA A 418 -7.85 -10.28 36.37
C ALA A 418 -6.35 -10.19 36.76
N ASP A 419 -5.58 -11.27 36.59
CA ASP A 419 -4.18 -11.33 37.02
C ASP A 419 -3.19 -10.85 35.94
N ILE A 420 -2.03 -10.37 36.42
CA ILE A 420 -0.87 -10.00 35.59
C ILE A 420 -0.44 -11.21 34.76
N ASN A 421 -0.26 -11.01 33.45
CA ASN A 421 0.17 -12.07 32.54
C ASN A 421 1.57 -12.59 32.93
N ILE A 422 1.63 -13.81 33.47
CA ILE A 422 2.89 -14.43 33.92
C ILE A 422 3.90 -14.54 32.78
N ALA A 423 3.45 -14.89 31.57
CA ALA A 423 4.37 -15.01 30.44
C ALA A 423 5.03 -13.67 30.09
N LEU A 424 4.29 -12.55 30.22
CA LEU A 424 4.85 -11.21 30.07
C LEU A 424 5.84 -10.88 31.20
N LYS A 425 5.56 -11.28 32.45
CA LYS A 425 6.48 -11.05 33.57
C LYS A 425 7.83 -11.75 33.35
N ILE A 426 7.83 -12.97 32.83
CA ILE A 426 9.04 -13.74 32.52
C ILE A 426 9.84 -13.08 31.40
N ALA A 427 9.15 -12.68 30.32
CA ALA A 427 9.78 -12.11 29.13
C ALA A 427 10.08 -10.60 29.23
N GLY A 428 9.61 -9.92 30.28
CA GLY A 428 9.50 -8.46 30.34
C GLY A 428 10.81 -7.71 30.13
N GLU A 429 11.94 -8.24 30.60
CA GLU A 429 13.25 -7.60 30.42
C GLU A 429 13.71 -7.55 28.95
N PHE A 430 13.20 -8.44 28.11
CA PHE A 430 13.54 -8.58 26.69
C PHE A 430 12.51 -7.94 25.74
N ILE A 431 11.44 -7.38 26.30
CA ILE A 431 10.37 -6.72 25.55
C ILE A 431 10.40 -5.23 25.89
N LYS A 432 11.15 -4.45 25.09
CA LYS A 432 11.26 -2.98 25.22
C LYS A 432 10.73 -2.29 23.98
N ASP A 433 9.92 -1.24 24.18
CA ASP A 433 9.39 -0.38 23.11
C ASP A 433 8.57 -1.11 22.03
N LYS A 434 7.85 -2.18 22.41
CA LYS A 434 7.02 -2.99 21.50
C LYS A 434 5.54 -2.77 21.73
N LYS A 435 4.74 -2.92 20.67
CA LYS A 435 3.28 -2.94 20.80
C LYS A 435 2.85 -4.25 21.47
N ILE A 436 2.20 -4.14 22.64
CA ILE A 436 1.63 -5.28 23.35
C ILE A 436 0.12 -5.30 23.09
N VAL A 437 -0.41 -6.46 22.70
CA VAL A 437 -1.84 -6.68 22.49
C VAL A 437 -2.28 -7.89 23.32
N GLU A 438 -3.35 -7.69 24.10
CA GLU A 438 -3.95 -8.73 24.91
C GLU A 438 -5.24 -9.22 24.24
N TYR A 439 -5.40 -10.55 24.16
CA TYR A 439 -6.57 -11.18 23.58
C TYR A 439 -7.34 -11.95 24.63
N ASP A 440 -8.64 -11.69 24.75
CA ASP A 440 -9.51 -12.40 25.69
C ASP A 440 -9.62 -13.89 25.31
N MET A 441 -9.19 -14.73 26.24
CA MET A 441 -9.23 -16.19 26.15
C MET A 441 -10.04 -16.71 27.34
N PRO A 442 -11.38 -16.75 27.22
CA PRO A 442 -12.25 -17.05 28.35
C PRO A 442 -12.08 -18.51 28.83
N MET A 443 -12.09 -18.71 30.15
CA MET A 443 -12.13 -20.04 30.75
C MET A 443 -13.55 -20.61 30.68
N SER A 444 -13.97 -21.06 29.49
CA SER A 444 -15.31 -21.62 29.23
C SER A 444 -15.23 -23.04 28.67
N LYS A 445 -16.30 -23.83 28.89
CA LYS A 445 -16.53 -25.10 28.18
C LYS A 445 -17.38 -24.92 26.92
N ASP A 446 -17.92 -23.72 26.70
CA ASP A 446 -18.69 -23.39 25.50
C ASP A 446 -17.74 -23.30 24.29
N LYS A 447 -17.82 -24.32 23.44
CA LYS A 447 -17.00 -24.42 22.24
C LYS A 447 -17.26 -23.29 21.24
N ALA A 448 -18.51 -22.85 21.09
CA ALA A 448 -18.85 -21.79 20.13
C ALA A 448 -18.25 -20.44 20.57
N LEU A 449 -18.29 -20.15 21.87
CA LEU A 449 -17.64 -18.98 22.44
C LEU A 449 -16.12 -19.01 22.23
N LEU A 450 -15.47 -20.16 22.50
CA LEU A 450 -14.03 -20.31 22.32
C LEU A 450 -13.60 -20.17 20.86
N ASP A 451 -14.31 -20.84 19.94
CA ASP A 451 -14.00 -20.77 18.50
C ASP A 451 -14.16 -19.33 17.97
N ARG A 452 -15.15 -18.58 18.46
CA ARG A 452 -15.34 -17.17 18.14
C ARG A 452 -14.16 -16.31 18.63
N CYS A 453 -13.78 -16.43 19.91
CA CYS A 453 -12.66 -15.66 20.46
C CYS A 453 -11.33 -15.98 19.75
N HIS A 454 -11.07 -17.25 19.42
CA HIS A 454 -9.87 -17.64 18.67
C HIS A 454 -9.86 -17.04 17.26
N ARG A 455 -11.01 -17.01 16.58
CA ARG A 455 -11.16 -16.39 15.25
C ARG A 455 -10.99 -14.88 15.30
N GLU A 456 -11.58 -14.20 16.29
CA GLU A 456 -11.41 -12.75 16.49
C GLU A 456 -9.94 -12.39 16.74
N CYS A 457 -9.25 -13.17 17.58
CA CYS A 457 -7.82 -13.03 17.82
C CYS A 457 -7.00 -13.24 16.53
N ALA A 458 -7.30 -14.29 15.75
CA ALA A 458 -6.64 -14.56 14.49
C ALA A 458 -6.82 -13.40 13.49
N ASN A 459 -8.05 -12.90 13.31
CA ASN A 459 -8.35 -11.81 12.38
C ASN A 459 -7.55 -10.52 12.71
N ASP A 460 -7.44 -10.16 13.99
CA ASP A 460 -6.66 -8.98 14.39
C ASP A 460 -5.16 -9.19 14.16
N ILE A 461 -4.64 -10.38 14.46
CA ILE A 461 -3.25 -10.73 14.17
C ILE A 461 -2.97 -10.69 12.67
N GLU A 462 -3.85 -11.25 11.85
CA GLU A 462 -3.75 -11.25 10.39
C GLU A 462 -3.67 -9.83 9.83
N GLY A 463 -4.39 -8.87 10.42
CA GLY A 463 -4.25 -7.45 10.09
C GLY A 463 -2.82 -6.93 10.28
N PHE A 464 -2.13 -7.32 11.36
CA PHE A 464 -0.71 -6.97 11.53
C PHE A 464 0.20 -7.70 10.53
N LEU A 465 -0.11 -8.96 10.20
CA LEU A 465 0.66 -9.72 9.21
C LEU A 465 0.52 -9.13 7.80
N ASP A 466 -0.66 -8.65 7.43
CA ASP A 466 -0.89 -7.96 6.16
C ASP A 466 -0.12 -6.62 6.06
N GLU A 467 0.16 -5.98 7.19
CA GLU A 467 1.06 -4.82 7.25
C GLU A 467 2.55 -5.18 7.11
N GLY A 468 2.90 -6.47 7.12
CA GLY A 468 4.27 -6.97 7.05
C GLY A 468 4.95 -7.17 8.42
N LYS A 469 4.19 -7.15 9.53
CA LYS A 469 4.76 -7.17 10.90
C LYS A 469 5.01 -8.58 11.42
N ALA A 470 6.11 -8.77 12.14
CA ALA A 470 6.37 -9.98 12.92
C ALA A 470 5.57 -9.95 14.24
N VAL A 471 4.65 -10.91 14.39
CA VAL A 471 3.80 -11.05 15.59
C VAL A 471 4.25 -12.27 16.39
N VAL A 472 4.67 -12.04 17.64
CA VAL A 472 5.08 -13.08 18.58
C VAL A 472 3.99 -13.27 19.63
N PHE A 473 3.41 -14.47 19.70
CA PHE A 473 2.40 -14.83 20.68
C PHE A 473 3.05 -15.60 21.83
N LEU A 474 3.09 -15.00 23.02
CA LEU A 474 3.73 -15.63 24.18
C LEU A 474 2.84 -16.70 24.81
N THR A 475 3.48 -17.78 25.22
CA THR A 475 2.86 -18.91 25.91
C THR A 475 3.74 -19.29 27.10
N LEU A 476 3.13 -19.49 28.28
CA LEU A 476 3.82 -20.08 29.43
C LEU A 476 4.17 -21.55 29.15
N GLY A 477 5.40 -21.96 29.47
CA GLY A 477 5.92 -23.28 29.16
C GLY A 477 6.27 -23.40 27.68
N ASP A 478 5.64 -24.37 27.00
CA ASP A 478 5.89 -24.68 25.59
C ASP A 478 4.59 -24.58 24.76
N PRO A 479 4.62 -24.01 23.53
CA PRO A 479 3.42 -23.88 22.70
C PRO A 479 2.80 -25.23 22.30
N CYS A 480 3.58 -26.30 22.19
CA CYS A 480 3.09 -27.61 21.78
C CYS A 480 2.42 -28.39 22.93
N ILE A 481 2.49 -27.90 24.18
CA ILE A 481 1.96 -28.60 25.36
C ILE A 481 0.79 -27.82 25.96
N TYR A 482 -0.45 -28.28 25.71
CA TYR A 482 -1.70 -27.74 26.27
C TYR A 482 -1.88 -26.21 26.19
N SER A 483 -1.35 -25.56 25.14
CA SER A 483 -1.42 -24.11 24.94
C SER A 483 -2.61 -23.67 24.09
N THR A 484 -3.25 -22.56 24.50
CA THR A 484 -4.29 -21.87 23.74
C THR A 484 -3.75 -21.22 22.45
N CYS A 485 -2.46 -20.86 22.41
CA CYS A 485 -1.83 -20.26 21.22
C CYS A 485 -1.97 -21.15 19.97
N MET A 486 -1.97 -22.48 20.15
CA MET A 486 -2.07 -23.41 19.03
C MET A 486 -3.43 -23.40 18.32
N TYR A 487 -4.50 -22.95 18.98
CA TYR A 487 -5.80 -22.78 18.33
C TYR A 487 -5.73 -21.62 17.33
N VAL A 488 -5.15 -20.49 17.74
CA VAL A 488 -4.92 -19.31 16.89
C VAL A 488 -3.92 -19.62 15.78
N HIS A 489 -2.79 -20.29 16.10
CA HIS A 489 -1.80 -20.73 15.11
C HIS A 489 -2.43 -21.53 13.97
N ARG A 490 -3.33 -22.49 14.29
CA ARG A 490 -3.98 -23.33 13.27
C ARG A 490 -4.90 -22.53 12.36
N ILE A 491 -5.59 -21.53 12.90
CA ILE A 491 -6.46 -20.64 12.10
C ILE A 491 -5.59 -19.85 11.12
N ILE A 492 -4.60 -19.12 11.62
CA ILE A 492 -3.69 -18.28 10.81
C ILE A 492 -2.94 -19.10 9.75
N THR A 493 -2.48 -20.30 10.11
CA THR A 493 -1.82 -21.20 9.15
C THR A 493 -2.77 -21.64 8.04
N LYS A 494 -4.02 -21.99 8.40
CA LYS A 494 -5.05 -22.41 7.43
C LYS A 494 -5.43 -21.26 6.49
N ASP A 495 -5.39 -20.04 6.99
CA ASP A 495 -5.70 -18.82 6.23
C ASP A 495 -4.52 -18.36 5.35
N GLY A 496 -3.41 -19.12 5.32
CA GLY A 496 -2.34 -19.01 4.33
C GLY A 496 -1.14 -18.16 4.76
N TYR A 497 -1.06 -17.75 6.03
CA TYR A 497 0.04 -16.94 6.54
C TYR A 497 1.26 -17.79 6.94
N ASN A 498 2.44 -17.16 6.93
CA ASN A 498 3.68 -17.77 7.41
C ASN A 498 3.68 -17.89 8.94
N THR A 499 3.71 -19.12 9.44
CA THR A 499 3.69 -19.41 10.88
C THR A 499 4.92 -20.21 11.30
N SER A 500 5.33 -20.06 12.56
CA SER A 500 6.39 -20.92 13.14
C SER A 500 6.24 -21.06 14.65
N ILE A 501 6.91 -22.07 15.20
CA ILE A 501 6.92 -22.36 16.63
C ILE A 501 8.35 -22.20 17.18
N VAL A 502 8.47 -21.55 18.32
CA VAL A 502 9.69 -21.49 19.14
C VAL A 502 9.39 -22.18 20.47
N ASN A 503 10.02 -23.33 20.67
CA ASN A 503 9.82 -24.13 21.86
C ASN A 503 10.36 -23.45 23.12
N GLY A 504 9.67 -23.72 24.23
CA GLY A 504 10.09 -23.36 25.57
C GLY A 504 10.26 -24.61 26.43
N ILE A 505 10.80 -24.46 27.63
CA ILE A 505 10.93 -25.59 28.56
C ILE A 505 9.54 -25.94 29.12
N PRO A 506 9.04 -27.17 28.93
CA PRO A 506 7.77 -27.59 29.51
C PRO A 506 7.82 -27.61 31.03
N SER A 507 6.72 -27.23 31.68
CA SER A 507 6.68 -27.09 33.13
C SER A 507 6.90 -28.39 33.91
N PHE A 508 6.60 -29.54 33.32
CA PHE A 508 6.87 -30.84 33.96
C PHE A 508 8.36 -31.20 34.00
N CYS A 509 9.17 -30.75 33.02
CA CYS A 509 10.62 -30.91 33.08
C CYS A 509 11.20 -30.06 34.21
N ALA A 510 10.69 -28.84 34.37
CA ALA A 510 11.07 -27.97 35.48
C ALA A 510 10.64 -28.54 36.83
N ALA A 511 9.42 -29.10 36.95
CA ALA A 511 8.99 -29.78 38.17
C ALA A 511 9.92 -30.95 38.54
N ALA A 512 10.35 -31.76 37.57
CA ALA A 512 11.30 -32.84 37.81
C ALA A 512 12.67 -32.32 38.30
N ALA A 513 13.15 -31.21 37.70
CA ALA A 513 14.37 -30.55 38.15
C ALA A 513 14.25 -29.99 39.58
N SER A 514 13.12 -29.36 39.93
CA SER A 514 12.83 -28.89 41.30
C SER A 514 12.76 -30.05 42.31
N LEU A 515 12.23 -31.21 41.89
CA LEU A 515 12.24 -32.45 42.68
C LEU A 515 13.60 -33.16 42.70
N ASN A 516 14.56 -32.70 41.90
CA ASN A 516 15.86 -33.32 41.68
C ASN A 516 15.74 -34.81 41.29
N CYS A 517 14.82 -35.12 40.36
CA CYS A 517 14.55 -36.48 39.90
C CYS A 517 14.49 -36.57 38.37
N SER A 518 14.60 -37.81 37.85
CA SER A 518 14.30 -38.11 36.45
C SER A 518 12.82 -38.49 36.28
N LEU A 519 12.20 -38.10 35.17
CA LEU A 519 10.82 -38.48 34.83
C LEU A 519 10.70 -39.87 34.22
N CYS A 520 11.73 -40.35 33.52
CA CYS A 520 11.76 -41.68 32.93
C CYS A 520 13.19 -42.10 32.62
N GLU A 521 13.44 -43.41 32.63
CA GLU A 521 14.74 -44.01 32.27
C GLU A 521 14.52 -45.25 31.42
N LYS A 522 15.44 -45.52 30.49
CA LYS A 522 15.42 -46.70 29.60
C LYS A 522 14.08 -46.85 28.88
N ASP A 523 13.34 -47.92 29.15
CA ASP A 523 12.07 -48.30 28.57
C ASP A 523 10.85 -47.89 29.42
N GLU A 524 11.06 -47.12 30.49
CA GLU A 524 9.97 -46.58 31.31
C GLU A 524 9.11 -45.61 30.49
N MET A 525 7.81 -45.90 30.43
CA MET A 525 6.84 -45.02 29.77
C MET A 525 6.58 -43.76 30.62
N LEU A 526 6.50 -42.60 29.95
CA LEU A 526 6.10 -41.34 30.55
C LEU A 526 4.72 -40.93 30.02
N HIS A 527 3.77 -40.74 30.94
CA HIS A 527 2.41 -40.32 30.61
C HIS A 527 2.19 -38.87 31.07
N ILE A 528 1.88 -37.98 30.14
CA ILE A 528 1.54 -36.59 30.44
C ILE A 528 0.02 -36.45 30.31
N VAL A 529 -0.66 -36.23 31.43
CA VAL A 529 -2.13 -36.30 31.54
C VAL A 529 -2.66 -34.97 32.08
N PRO A 530 -3.67 -34.34 31.44
CA PRO A 530 -4.31 -33.17 32.01
C PRO A 530 -5.26 -33.62 33.14
N ALA A 531 -5.25 -32.95 34.29
CA ALA A 531 -6.06 -33.31 35.45
C ALA A 531 -7.58 -33.14 35.26
N THR A 532 -8.00 -32.58 34.11
CA THR A 532 -9.40 -32.59 33.64
C THR A 532 -9.80 -33.91 32.98
N PHE A 533 -8.86 -34.85 32.83
CA PHE A 533 -9.14 -36.20 32.38
C PHE A 533 -10.04 -36.89 33.42
N THR A 534 -11.27 -37.18 33.02
CA THR A 534 -12.33 -37.67 33.91
C THR A 534 -12.12 -39.10 34.40
N ASP A 535 -11.17 -39.81 33.81
CA ASP A 535 -10.90 -41.22 34.08
C ASP A 535 -9.57 -41.41 34.85
N LEU A 536 -9.45 -40.69 35.98
CA LEU A 536 -8.33 -40.85 36.90
C LEU A 536 -8.27 -42.25 37.54
N GLU A 537 -9.38 -43.01 37.48
CA GLU A 537 -9.47 -44.37 38.02
C GLU A 537 -8.62 -45.37 37.25
N ASN A 538 -8.41 -45.13 35.94
CA ASN A 538 -7.53 -45.96 35.11
C ASN A 538 -6.06 -45.55 35.13
N LEU A 539 -5.62 -44.61 35.99
CA LEU A 539 -4.20 -44.22 36.09
C LEU A 539 -3.27 -45.38 36.44
N ASP A 540 -3.77 -46.38 37.18
CA ASP A 540 -3.01 -47.57 37.56
C ASP A 540 -2.79 -48.55 36.41
N SER A 541 -3.63 -48.49 35.38
CA SER A 541 -3.45 -49.29 34.17
C SER A 541 -2.27 -48.81 33.32
N LEU A 542 -1.88 -47.54 33.47
CA LEU A 542 -0.75 -46.95 32.77
C LEU A 542 0.54 -47.35 33.50
N LYS A 543 1.40 -48.15 32.89
CA LYS A 543 2.71 -48.47 33.48
C LYS A 543 3.69 -47.31 33.29
N GLY A 544 4.62 -47.11 34.24
CA GLY A 544 5.62 -46.05 34.23
C GLY A 544 5.21 -44.80 35.01
N THR A 545 5.92 -43.69 34.79
CA THR A 545 5.73 -42.42 35.49
C THR A 545 4.59 -41.61 34.87
N LYS A 546 3.80 -40.93 35.71
CA LYS A 546 2.69 -40.08 35.29
C LYS A 546 2.91 -38.64 35.75
N VAL A 547 2.66 -37.71 34.86
CA VAL A 547 2.66 -36.26 35.13
C VAL A 547 1.24 -35.77 34.98
N LEU A 548 0.63 -35.33 36.07
CA LEU A 548 -0.71 -34.73 36.08
C LEU A 548 -0.57 -33.21 36.06
N MET A 549 -1.01 -32.58 34.98
CA MET A 549 -0.96 -31.12 34.79
C MET A 549 -2.31 -30.47 35.13
N LYS A 550 -2.32 -29.21 35.57
CA LYS A 550 -3.55 -28.42 35.86
C LYS A 550 -4.36 -29.00 37.03
N SER A 551 -3.70 -29.60 38.03
CA SER A 551 -4.33 -30.31 39.14
C SER A 551 -4.95 -29.41 40.22
N GLY A 552 -4.73 -28.09 40.20
CA GLY A 552 -5.05 -27.23 41.35
C GLY A 552 -6.50 -27.27 41.85
N LYS A 553 -7.47 -27.21 40.93
CA LYS A 553 -8.90 -27.25 41.32
C LYS A 553 -9.37 -28.62 41.82
N THR A 554 -8.69 -29.69 41.44
CA THR A 554 -9.07 -31.08 41.73
C THR A 554 -8.02 -31.76 42.62
N ILE A 555 -7.14 -30.99 43.27
CA ILE A 555 -5.94 -31.54 43.91
C ILE A 555 -6.27 -32.46 45.09
N MET A 556 -7.35 -32.17 45.83
CA MET A 556 -7.78 -33.00 46.95
C MET A 556 -8.29 -34.36 46.47
N ASP A 557 -9.09 -34.38 45.40
CA ASP A 557 -9.55 -35.62 44.77
C ASP A 557 -8.36 -36.43 44.20
N VAL A 558 -7.39 -35.74 43.61
CA VAL A 558 -6.15 -36.36 43.10
C VAL A 558 -5.33 -36.95 44.24
N LYS A 559 -5.20 -36.24 45.37
CA LYS A 559 -4.54 -36.73 46.57
C LYS A 559 -5.18 -38.02 47.09
N GLU A 560 -6.50 -38.01 47.28
CA GLU A 560 -7.22 -39.19 47.78
C GLU A 560 -7.02 -40.41 46.87
N LYS A 561 -7.08 -40.23 45.54
CA LYS A 561 -6.88 -41.32 44.57
C LYS A 561 -5.44 -41.82 44.47
N LEU A 562 -4.47 -41.00 44.84
CA LEU A 562 -3.05 -41.34 44.80
C LEU A 562 -2.49 -41.69 46.19
N SER A 563 -3.35 -41.81 47.21
CA SER A 563 -2.89 -42.08 48.57
C SER A 563 -2.09 -43.38 48.66
N GLY A 564 -0.96 -43.34 49.37
CA GLY A 564 -0.01 -44.45 49.48
C GLY A 564 0.86 -44.70 48.24
N LYS A 565 0.75 -43.88 47.18
CA LYS A 565 1.63 -43.93 46.00
C LYS A 565 2.78 -42.93 46.14
N SER A 566 3.88 -43.20 45.41
CA SER A 566 5.01 -42.27 45.31
C SER A 566 4.65 -41.06 44.45
N ALA A 567 3.96 -40.09 45.04
CA ALA A 567 3.48 -38.89 44.36
C ALA A 567 4.02 -37.61 45.03
N ALA A 568 4.55 -36.71 44.21
CA ALA A 568 5.03 -35.39 44.62
C ALA A 568 4.29 -34.29 43.85
N LEU A 569 4.13 -33.12 44.48
CA LEU A 569 3.54 -31.92 43.87
C LEU A 569 4.59 -30.82 43.80
N VAL A 570 4.65 -30.14 42.65
CA VAL A 570 5.34 -28.87 42.48
C VAL A 570 4.34 -27.83 42.02
N GLU A 571 4.21 -26.76 42.81
CA GLU A 571 3.42 -25.58 42.51
C GLU A 571 4.36 -24.45 42.08
N ARG A 572 4.01 -23.78 40.97
CA ARG A 572 4.76 -22.63 40.42
C ARG A 572 6.25 -22.93 40.23
N ALA A 573 6.55 -24.07 39.62
CA ALA A 573 7.92 -24.54 39.40
C ALA A 573 8.82 -23.42 38.85
N THR A 574 9.99 -23.21 39.47
CA THR A 574 11.02 -22.22 39.12
C THR A 574 10.60 -20.75 39.29
N MET A 575 9.43 -20.46 39.85
CA MET A 575 9.03 -19.10 40.21
C MET A 575 9.50 -18.74 41.62
N SER A 576 9.49 -17.45 41.96
CA SER A 576 9.91 -16.94 43.27
C SER A 576 9.12 -17.49 44.46
N ASP A 577 7.88 -17.92 44.23
CA ASP A 577 6.98 -18.50 45.23
C ASP A 577 6.71 -20.00 44.96
N GLU A 578 7.72 -20.72 44.47
CA GLU A 578 7.68 -22.17 44.29
C GLU A 578 7.38 -22.89 45.62
N ARG A 579 6.50 -23.89 45.54
CA ARG A 579 6.19 -24.79 46.65
C ARG A 579 6.32 -26.24 46.20
N ILE A 580 7.11 -27.00 46.96
CA ILE A 580 7.34 -28.44 46.71
C ILE A 580 6.74 -29.24 47.87
N VAL A 581 5.93 -30.24 47.52
CA VAL A 581 5.43 -31.26 48.46
C VAL A 581 5.96 -32.61 47.97
N LYS A 582 6.96 -33.15 48.66
CA LYS A 582 7.63 -34.40 48.27
C LYS A 582 6.74 -35.63 48.38
N ASN A 583 5.81 -35.61 49.34
CA ASN A 583 4.84 -36.65 49.56
C ASN A 583 3.43 -36.05 49.59
N LEU A 584 2.63 -36.36 48.57
CA LEU A 584 1.29 -35.81 48.40
C LEU A 584 0.35 -36.13 49.59
N ASP A 585 0.57 -37.23 50.32
CA ASP A 585 -0.21 -37.57 51.51
C ASP A 585 -0.08 -36.53 52.64
N GLU A 586 1.05 -35.82 52.70
CA GLU A 586 1.37 -34.80 53.72
C GLU A 586 0.72 -33.44 53.43
N MET A 587 0.10 -33.27 52.26
CA MET A 587 -0.53 -32.02 51.85
C MET A 587 -1.82 -31.74 52.66
N THR A 588 -1.85 -30.64 53.40
CA THR A 588 -3.02 -30.24 54.22
C THR A 588 -3.85 -29.10 53.63
N GLU A 589 -3.27 -28.32 52.73
CA GLU A 589 -3.89 -27.13 52.15
C GLU A 589 -4.00 -27.26 50.63
N PRO A 590 -5.07 -26.73 49.99
CA PRO A 590 -5.19 -26.69 48.53
C PRO A 590 -4.01 -25.98 47.84
N THR A 591 -3.92 -26.16 46.51
CA THR A 591 -2.87 -25.56 45.67
C THR A 591 -3.46 -24.67 44.58
N GLY A 592 -2.65 -23.79 44.01
CA GLY A 592 -3.01 -22.90 42.92
C GLY A 592 -3.06 -23.56 41.55
N TYR A 593 -3.42 -22.77 40.53
CA TYR A 593 -3.63 -23.24 39.15
C TYR A 593 -2.38 -23.87 38.51
N PHE A 594 -1.19 -23.31 38.78
CA PHE A 594 0.09 -23.74 38.20
C PHE A 594 0.71 -24.90 38.98
N SER A 595 -0.03 -26.00 39.08
CA SER A 595 0.34 -27.18 39.86
C SER A 595 0.55 -28.42 38.99
N ILE A 596 1.59 -29.17 39.32
CA ILE A 596 2.01 -30.39 38.62
C ILE A 596 2.24 -31.48 39.65
N VAL A 597 1.58 -32.63 39.46
CA VAL A 597 1.82 -33.83 40.27
C VAL A 597 2.64 -34.81 39.46
N VAL A 598 3.73 -35.30 40.03
CA VAL A 598 4.57 -36.36 39.47
C VAL A 598 4.35 -37.62 40.28
N VAL A 599 3.89 -38.68 39.62
CA VAL A 599 3.66 -40.01 40.22
C VAL A 599 4.69 -40.97 39.64
N HIS A 600 5.68 -41.33 40.46
CA HIS A 600 6.71 -42.28 40.08
C HIS A 600 6.19 -43.72 40.09
N SER A 601 6.81 -44.57 39.28
CA SER A 601 6.57 -46.01 39.31
C SER A 601 7.04 -46.61 40.64
N ASP A 602 6.35 -47.65 41.13
CA ASP A 602 6.67 -48.32 42.40
C ASP A 602 8.10 -48.91 42.46
N GLU A 603 8.74 -49.10 41.31
CA GLU A 603 10.13 -49.57 41.20
C GLU A 603 11.17 -48.52 41.62
N ARG A 604 10.79 -47.24 41.77
CA ARG A 604 11.68 -46.12 42.15
C ARG A 604 11.51 -45.63 43.60
N ARG A 605 10.99 -46.46 44.52
CA ARG A 605 10.70 -46.06 45.94
C ARG A 605 11.89 -45.55 46.77
N GLU A 606 13.09 -45.46 46.21
CA GLU A 606 14.27 -44.83 46.84
C GLU A 606 14.57 -43.48 46.17
N ILE A 607 13.79 -42.44 46.49
CA ILE A 607 14.17 -41.02 46.33
C ILE A 607 13.85 -40.29 47.62
#